data_AF-A0A3M8AU03-F1
#
_entry.id   AF-A0A3M8AU03-F1
#
_cell.length_a   1.000
_cell.length_b   1.000
_cell.length_c   1.000
_cell.angle_alpha   90.00
_cell.angle_beta   90.00
_cell.angle_gamma   90.00
#
_symmetry.space_group_name_H-M   'P 1'
#
loop_
_entity.id
_entity.type
_entity.pdbx_description
1 polymer ?
#
loop_
_entity_poly.entity_id
_entity_poly.type
_entity_poly.pdbx_seq_one_letter_code
_entity_poly.pdbx_strand_id
1 'polypeptide(L)'
;MRHSRLIKCFFVLTLLLSVLGFEKVGSAEDYPPVTVKINDKAIQGQNGIVDGGTIFIPAKAVFENLDIKVEWDQSTSTLKGYQFDTIRIEISPNKDLGKLDGKPFLMDFPPKVVNGTLMVPSSLITQLFNYEVKFEPIANIVKIDKTQLIAVDPYASYNKMKKELEQKYNLTNNGNNVVNNQESEKLKQFKNAIKDYMGRTIWTRTTLMKDADGKYVDVEKFAPMWILEIKEDTFFTLKLKSGDMIYYLTAYDEYSVHFGFLLSNPYTTYKWSNKVWDHIKKNSVFVGMNEDMVWLSWGLPTRKNVSKYAWGTEEQWVYDLKSQGTKYLYFKNGILTSIQTSE
;
A
#
# COMPACT_ATOMS: atom_id res chain seq x y z
N MET A 1 -24.63 -42.56 -88.24
CA MET A 1 -24.70 -41.11 -88.46
C MET A 1 -24.45 -40.39 -87.14
N ARG A 2 -23.48 -39.47 -87.13
CA ARG A 2 -23.31 -38.28 -86.27
C ARG A 2 -23.64 -38.43 -84.77
N HIS A 3 -22.60 -38.54 -83.95
CA HIS A 3 -22.06 -37.47 -83.08
C HIS A 3 -22.62 -37.64 -81.64
N SER A 4 -21.87 -37.53 -80.56
CA SER A 4 -20.51 -37.06 -80.35
C SER A 4 -20.15 -37.23 -78.86
N ARG A 5 -18.98 -37.83 -78.59
CA ARG A 5 -17.93 -37.43 -77.61
C ARG A 5 -18.28 -37.45 -76.11
N LEU A 6 -17.67 -38.38 -75.36
CA LEU A 6 -16.37 -38.32 -74.67
C LEU A 6 -16.45 -37.76 -73.23
N ILE A 7 -15.95 -38.60 -72.31
CA ILE A 7 -15.25 -38.30 -71.04
C ILE A 7 -16.11 -37.80 -69.87
N LYS A 8 -16.11 -38.60 -68.80
CA LYS A 8 -15.65 -38.14 -67.47
C LYS A 8 -15.28 -39.31 -66.56
N CYS A 9 -14.01 -39.31 -66.19
CA CYS A 9 -13.39 -40.09 -65.13
C CYS A 9 -13.88 -39.67 -63.73
N PHE A 10 -13.54 -40.54 -62.77
CA PHE A 10 -13.04 -40.22 -61.43
C PHE A 10 -14.04 -40.04 -60.27
N PHE A 11 -13.91 -40.98 -59.32
CA PHE A 11 -14.11 -40.90 -57.86
C PHE A 11 -15.20 -39.94 -57.33
N VAL A 12 -16.32 -40.53 -56.91
CA VAL A 12 -17.32 -39.85 -56.07
C VAL A 12 -16.97 -40.12 -54.61
N LEU A 13 -16.35 -39.13 -53.96
CA LEU A 13 -16.35 -38.96 -52.50
C LEU A 13 -17.01 -37.61 -52.23
N THR A 14 -18.30 -37.62 -51.92
CA THR A 14 -19.07 -36.42 -51.58
C THR A 14 -19.40 -36.37 -50.09
N LEU A 15 -18.76 -35.38 -49.48
CA LEU A 15 -19.06 -34.62 -48.26
C LEU A 15 -20.54 -34.61 -47.80
N LEU A 16 -20.79 -34.88 -46.51
CA LEU A 16 -21.96 -34.38 -45.80
C LEU A 16 -21.49 -33.65 -44.52
N LEU A 17 -21.70 -32.33 -44.49
CA LEU A 17 -21.60 -31.49 -43.30
C LEU A 17 -22.75 -31.82 -42.33
N SER A 18 -22.44 -32.05 -41.06
CA SER A 18 -23.34 -31.68 -39.96
C SER A 18 -22.55 -31.43 -38.68
N VAL A 19 -22.42 -30.14 -38.36
CA VAL A 19 -22.32 -29.55 -37.02
C VAL A 19 -21.21 -30.09 -36.11
N LEU A 20 -20.01 -29.50 -36.25
CA LEU A 20 -19.15 -29.30 -35.09
C LEU A 20 -19.87 -28.29 -34.18
N GLY A 21 -20.45 -28.78 -33.09
CA GLY A 21 -20.82 -27.92 -31.98
C GLY A 21 -19.53 -27.28 -31.45
N PHE A 22 -19.28 -26.03 -31.82
CA PHE A 22 -18.51 -25.17 -30.96
C PHE A 22 -19.36 -25.01 -29.70
N GLU A 23 -19.03 -25.76 -28.66
CA GLU A 23 -19.50 -25.42 -27.33
C GLU A 23 -19.07 -23.98 -27.07
N LYS A 24 -20.08 -23.16 -26.84
CA LYS A 24 -19.97 -21.75 -26.54
C LYS A 24 -18.94 -21.59 -25.43
N VAL A 25 -17.87 -20.85 -25.74
CA VAL A 25 -16.92 -20.29 -24.79
C VAL A 25 -17.69 -19.78 -23.57
N GLY A 26 -17.20 -20.16 -22.38
CA GLY A 26 -17.84 -19.98 -21.08
C GLY A 26 -18.54 -18.63 -20.92
N SER A 27 -19.75 -18.69 -20.36
CA SER A 27 -20.49 -17.52 -19.91
C SER A 27 -19.63 -16.70 -18.95
N ALA A 28 -19.67 -15.38 -19.08
CA ALA A 28 -19.30 -14.49 -17.99
C ALA A 28 -20.01 -14.99 -16.72
N GLU A 29 -19.25 -15.26 -15.66
CA GLU A 29 -19.82 -15.61 -14.36
C GLU A 29 -20.70 -14.45 -13.89
N ASP A 30 -22.01 -14.68 -13.81
CA ASP A 30 -22.98 -13.68 -13.39
C ASP A 30 -23.03 -13.67 -11.86
N TYR A 31 -22.18 -12.84 -11.27
CA TYR A 31 -22.12 -12.68 -9.81
C TYR A 31 -23.25 -11.77 -9.33
N PRO A 32 -23.98 -12.14 -8.25
CA PRO A 32 -25.03 -11.30 -7.71
C PRO A 32 -24.43 -9.97 -7.20
N PRO A 33 -24.96 -8.81 -7.65
CA PRO A 33 -24.43 -7.52 -7.26
C PRO A 33 -24.72 -7.24 -5.79
N VAL A 34 -23.72 -6.71 -5.09
CA VAL A 34 -23.81 -6.25 -3.70
C VAL A 34 -23.69 -4.74 -3.66
N THR A 35 -24.68 -4.06 -3.08
CA THR A 35 -24.59 -2.62 -2.87
C THR A 35 -23.58 -2.33 -1.76
N VAL A 36 -22.62 -1.43 -2.01
CA VAL A 36 -21.66 -1.01 -0.98
C VAL A 36 -22.03 0.38 -0.47
N LYS A 37 -22.16 0.50 0.86
CA LYS A 37 -22.42 1.76 1.55
C LYS A 37 -21.27 2.10 2.48
N ILE A 38 -20.83 3.35 2.45
CA ILE A 38 -19.84 3.90 3.39
C ILE A 38 -20.54 5.03 4.17
N ASN A 39 -20.63 4.89 5.50
CA ASN A 39 -21.41 5.79 6.36
C ASN A 39 -22.82 6.02 5.81
N ASP A 40 -23.55 4.93 5.53
CA ASP A 40 -24.89 4.87 4.93
C ASP A 40 -25.07 5.46 3.52
N LYS A 41 -24.03 6.06 2.94
CA LYS A 41 -24.05 6.55 1.57
C LYS A 41 -23.59 5.46 0.60
N ALA A 42 -24.42 5.15 -0.39
CA ALA A 42 -24.04 4.22 -1.46
C ALA A 42 -22.90 4.79 -2.31
N ILE A 43 -21.90 3.96 -2.63
CA ILE A 43 -20.86 4.31 -3.60
C ILE A 43 -21.47 4.31 -5.02
N GLN A 44 -21.07 5.25 -5.87
CA GLN A 44 -21.65 5.37 -7.21
C GLN A 44 -20.98 4.44 -8.22
N GLY A 45 -21.80 3.79 -9.04
CA GLY A 45 -21.37 3.16 -10.30
C GLY A 45 -20.56 1.88 -10.20
N GLN A 46 -20.30 1.34 -9.00
CA GLN A 46 -19.59 0.07 -8.82
C GLN A 46 -20.20 -0.74 -7.67
N ASN A 47 -20.68 -1.94 -7.98
CA ASN A 47 -21.20 -2.89 -7.01
C ASN A 47 -20.10 -3.86 -6.57
N GLY A 48 -20.22 -4.35 -5.33
CA GLY A 48 -19.56 -5.56 -4.90
C GLY A 48 -20.17 -6.81 -5.52
N ILE A 49 -19.60 -7.96 -5.20
CA ILE A 49 -20.11 -9.29 -5.58
C ILE A 49 -20.02 -10.25 -4.39
N VAL A 50 -20.88 -11.27 -4.39
CA VAL A 50 -20.67 -12.44 -3.53
C VAL A 50 -20.08 -13.56 -4.37
N ASP A 51 -18.96 -14.11 -3.93
CA ASP A 51 -18.33 -15.27 -4.54
C ASP A 51 -17.76 -16.21 -3.46
N GLY A 52 -18.13 -17.49 -3.53
CA GLY A 52 -17.67 -18.50 -2.56
C GLY A 52 -18.01 -18.16 -1.10
N GLY A 53 -19.11 -17.43 -0.86
CA GLY A 53 -19.49 -16.94 0.47
C GLY A 53 -18.68 -15.73 0.96
N THR A 54 -17.72 -15.26 0.17
CA THR A 54 -16.95 -14.04 0.44
C THR A 54 -17.54 -12.87 -0.32
N ILE A 55 -17.61 -11.72 0.33
CA ILE A 55 -18.05 -10.49 -0.34
C ILE A 55 -16.82 -9.76 -0.84
N PHE A 56 -16.77 -9.53 -2.15
CA PHE A 56 -15.74 -8.72 -2.75
C PHE A 56 -16.30 -7.35 -3.11
N ILE A 57 -15.51 -6.31 -2.90
CA ILE A 57 -15.87 -4.91 -3.15
C ILE A 57 -14.87 -4.25 -4.09
N PRO A 58 -15.29 -3.25 -4.88
CA PRO A 58 -14.41 -2.57 -5.83
C PRO A 58 -13.33 -1.77 -5.10
N ALA A 59 -12.08 -2.21 -5.16
CA ALA A 59 -10.99 -1.67 -4.37
C ALA A 59 -10.79 -0.17 -4.59
N LYS A 60 -10.74 0.26 -5.86
CA LYS A 60 -10.56 1.67 -6.22
C LYS A 60 -11.66 2.56 -5.67
N ALA A 61 -12.93 2.25 -5.98
CA ALA A 61 -14.06 3.08 -5.58
C ALA A 61 -14.19 3.16 -4.05
N VAL A 62 -13.95 2.05 -3.36
CA VAL A 62 -13.99 2.03 -1.89
C VAL A 62 -12.86 2.87 -1.32
N PHE A 63 -11.61 2.62 -1.71
CA PHE A 63 -10.44 3.34 -1.17
C PHE A 63 -10.49 4.84 -1.44
N GLU A 64 -10.94 5.28 -2.63
CA GLU A 64 -11.13 6.70 -2.93
C GLU A 64 -12.21 7.32 -2.02
N ASN A 65 -13.31 6.62 -1.75
CA ASN A 65 -14.29 7.05 -0.75
C ASN A 65 -13.77 6.93 0.69
N LEU A 66 -12.66 6.23 0.94
CA LEU A 66 -11.90 6.20 2.19
C LEU A 66 -10.78 7.25 2.25
N ASP A 67 -10.80 8.24 1.35
CA ASP A 67 -9.83 9.35 1.31
C ASP A 67 -8.39 8.88 0.97
N ILE A 68 -8.26 7.72 0.32
CA ILE A 68 -7.01 7.17 -0.21
C ILE A 68 -6.96 7.42 -1.72
N LYS A 69 -5.92 8.10 -2.20
CA LYS A 69 -5.69 8.26 -3.64
C LYS A 69 -5.26 6.92 -4.22
N VAL A 70 -5.82 6.49 -5.34
CA VAL A 70 -5.52 5.19 -5.95
C VAL A 70 -4.97 5.36 -7.36
N GLU A 71 -3.88 4.67 -7.66
CA GLU A 71 -3.34 4.55 -9.02
C GLU A 71 -3.09 3.08 -9.36
N TRP A 72 -3.15 2.75 -10.64
CA TRP A 72 -2.81 1.42 -11.13
C TRP A 72 -1.44 1.46 -11.80
N ASP A 73 -0.49 0.68 -11.27
CA ASP A 73 0.81 0.46 -11.88
C ASP A 73 0.70 -0.63 -12.94
N GLN A 74 0.73 -0.21 -14.22
CA GLN A 74 0.64 -1.12 -15.35
C GLN A 74 1.85 -2.07 -15.45
N SER A 75 3.03 -1.62 -15.02
CA SER A 75 4.26 -2.41 -15.16
C SER A 75 4.28 -3.61 -14.21
N THR A 76 3.68 -3.48 -13.03
CA THR A 76 3.63 -4.53 -12.01
C THR A 76 2.24 -5.15 -11.85
N SER A 77 1.22 -4.63 -12.56
CA SER A 77 -0.18 -5.02 -12.40
C SER A 77 -0.64 -4.92 -10.93
N THR A 78 -0.36 -3.77 -10.33
CA THR A 78 -0.57 -3.52 -8.90
C THR A 78 -1.40 -2.26 -8.69
N LEU A 79 -2.40 -2.36 -7.84
CA LEU A 79 -3.09 -1.20 -7.30
C LEU A 79 -2.22 -0.59 -6.19
N LYS A 80 -1.88 0.69 -6.34
CA LYS A 80 -1.14 1.49 -5.37
C LYS A 80 -2.09 2.50 -4.73
N GLY A 81 -2.30 2.39 -3.42
CA GLY A 81 -3.00 3.36 -2.60
C GLY A 81 -2.01 4.32 -1.95
N TYR A 82 -2.28 5.61 -2.05
CA TYR A 82 -1.42 6.69 -1.57
C TYR A 82 -2.13 7.52 -0.51
N GLN A 83 -1.34 7.96 0.46
CA GLN A 83 -1.71 9.01 1.39
C GLN A 83 -0.55 10.00 1.46
N PHE A 84 -0.80 11.26 1.09
CA PHE A 84 0.22 12.33 1.00
C PHE A 84 1.43 11.95 0.13
N ASP A 85 1.16 11.46 -1.09
CA ASP A 85 2.14 10.97 -2.08
C ASP A 85 3.05 9.83 -1.63
N THR A 86 2.76 9.24 -0.47
CA THR A 86 3.45 8.04 0.02
C THR A 86 2.59 6.84 -0.28
N ILE A 87 3.17 5.85 -0.96
CA ILE A 87 2.53 4.55 -1.18
C ILE A 87 2.32 3.90 0.18
N ARG A 88 1.06 3.55 0.46
CA ARG A 88 0.66 2.85 1.68
C ARG A 88 0.15 1.47 1.41
N ILE A 89 -0.57 1.29 0.32
CA ILE A 89 -1.27 0.04 0.02
C ILE A 89 -0.79 -0.46 -1.33
N GLU A 90 -0.32 -1.69 -1.38
CA GLU A 90 0.00 -2.37 -2.64
C GLU A 90 -0.74 -3.71 -2.70
N ILE A 91 -1.61 -3.85 -3.69
CA ILE A 91 -2.47 -5.04 -3.85
C ILE A 91 -2.43 -5.46 -5.32
N SER A 92 -2.21 -6.76 -5.55
CA SER A 92 -2.18 -7.33 -6.90
C SER A 92 -3.29 -8.38 -7.07
N PRO A 93 -3.85 -8.55 -8.28
CA PRO A 93 -4.77 -9.64 -8.57
C PRO A 93 -4.13 -11.01 -8.29
N ASN A 94 -4.95 -11.96 -7.85
CA ASN A 94 -4.60 -13.38 -7.65
C ASN A 94 -3.44 -13.61 -6.67
N LYS A 95 -3.16 -12.64 -5.79
CA LYS A 95 -2.17 -12.75 -4.72
C LYS A 95 -2.83 -12.41 -3.39
N ASP A 96 -2.81 -13.35 -2.46
CA ASP A 96 -3.23 -13.17 -1.07
C ASP A 96 -2.25 -12.31 -0.26
N LEU A 97 -1.02 -12.12 -0.75
CA LEU A 97 -0.02 -11.24 -0.15
C LEU A 97 -0.12 -9.80 -0.70
N GLY A 98 -0.46 -8.85 0.18
CA GLY A 98 -0.41 -7.41 -0.07
C GLY A 98 0.68 -6.72 0.76
N LYS A 99 0.86 -5.41 0.57
CA LYS A 99 1.70 -4.58 1.45
C LYS A 99 0.92 -3.41 2.03
N LEU A 100 1.04 -3.21 3.33
CA LEU A 100 0.56 -2.03 4.06
C LEU A 100 1.78 -1.36 4.68
N ASP A 101 2.00 -0.09 4.35
CA ASP A 101 3.19 0.66 4.74
C ASP A 101 4.46 -0.18 4.51
N GLY A 102 4.60 -0.72 3.29
CA GLY A 102 5.70 -1.60 2.86
C GLY A 102 5.78 -2.97 3.54
N LYS A 103 5.06 -3.22 4.64
CA LYS A 103 5.06 -4.50 5.35
C LYS A 103 4.06 -5.47 4.74
N PRO A 104 4.43 -6.75 4.56
CA PRO A 104 3.52 -7.74 4.02
C PRO A 104 2.35 -8.01 4.97
N PHE A 105 1.14 -8.09 4.42
CA PHE A 105 -0.03 -8.63 5.10
C PHE A 105 -0.67 -9.72 4.23
N LEU A 106 -1.31 -10.69 4.87
CA LEU A 106 -2.08 -11.73 4.19
C LEU A 106 -3.56 -11.37 4.18
N MET A 107 -4.20 -11.59 3.04
CA MET A 107 -5.63 -11.54 2.83
C MET A 107 -6.19 -12.95 2.93
N ASP A 108 -7.36 -13.11 3.55
CA ASP A 108 -8.03 -14.42 3.68
C ASP A 108 -8.39 -15.00 2.31
N PHE A 109 -8.66 -14.13 1.32
CA PHE A 109 -8.97 -14.49 -0.05
C PHE A 109 -8.22 -13.58 -1.03
N PRO A 110 -7.66 -14.13 -2.13
CA PRO A 110 -6.94 -13.32 -3.10
C PRO A 110 -7.88 -12.33 -3.82
N PRO A 111 -7.45 -11.08 -4.06
CA PRO A 111 -8.15 -10.14 -4.92
C PRO A 111 -8.32 -10.70 -6.33
N LYS A 112 -9.37 -10.29 -7.03
CA LYS A 112 -9.67 -10.76 -8.38
C LYS A 112 -10.15 -9.64 -9.28
N VAL A 113 -9.96 -9.79 -10.58
CA VAL A 113 -10.46 -8.82 -11.56
C VAL A 113 -11.79 -9.34 -12.12
N VAL A 114 -12.85 -8.56 -11.96
CA VAL A 114 -14.19 -8.86 -12.52
C VAL A 114 -14.61 -7.68 -13.37
N ASN A 115 -14.90 -7.92 -14.66
CA ASN A 115 -15.28 -6.89 -15.63
C ASN A 115 -14.32 -5.68 -15.62
N GLY A 116 -13.01 -5.93 -15.55
CA GLY A 116 -11.98 -4.88 -15.53
C GLY A 116 -11.83 -4.13 -14.20
N THR A 117 -12.57 -4.52 -13.15
CA THR A 117 -12.48 -3.91 -11.82
C THR A 117 -11.73 -4.84 -10.87
N LEU A 118 -10.73 -4.33 -10.15
CA LEU A 118 -10.09 -5.07 -9.06
C LEU A 118 -11.03 -5.14 -7.85
N MET A 119 -11.43 -6.35 -7.52
CA MET A 119 -12.29 -6.69 -6.41
C MET A 119 -11.44 -7.27 -5.27
N VAL A 120 -11.58 -6.71 -4.07
CA VAL A 120 -10.89 -7.14 -2.84
C VAL A 120 -11.90 -7.66 -1.82
N PRO A 121 -11.53 -8.62 -0.96
CA PRO A 121 -12.44 -9.08 0.09
C PRO A 121 -12.82 -7.92 1.01
N SER A 122 -14.09 -7.82 1.41
CA SER A 122 -14.56 -6.71 2.25
C SER A 122 -13.91 -6.68 3.63
N SER A 123 -13.46 -7.84 4.14
CA SER A 123 -12.69 -7.94 5.39
C SER A 123 -11.40 -7.14 5.37
N LEU A 124 -10.85 -6.87 4.18
CA LEU A 124 -9.66 -6.05 4.01
C LEU A 124 -9.86 -4.63 4.57
N ILE A 125 -11.08 -4.10 4.54
CA ILE A 125 -11.37 -2.78 5.07
C ILE A 125 -11.21 -2.76 6.59
N THR A 126 -11.71 -3.79 7.27
CA THR A 126 -11.48 -3.96 8.70
C THR A 126 -10.01 -4.20 8.99
N GLN A 127 -9.32 -5.03 8.20
CA GLN A 127 -7.90 -5.33 8.40
C GLN A 127 -7.00 -4.10 8.28
N LEU A 128 -7.15 -3.31 7.22
CA LEU A 128 -6.23 -2.19 6.94
C LEU A 128 -6.60 -0.91 7.68
N PHE A 129 -7.89 -0.67 7.91
CA PHE A 129 -8.38 0.61 8.41
C PHE A 129 -9.11 0.50 9.75
N ASN A 130 -9.24 -0.72 10.30
CA ASN A 130 -9.99 -0.99 11.53
C ASN A 130 -11.46 -0.57 11.46
N TYR A 131 -12.04 -0.32 10.28
CA TYR A 131 -13.46 0.04 10.17
C TYR A 131 -14.36 -1.19 10.29
N GLU A 132 -15.51 -1.04 10.95
CA GLU A 132 -16.51 -2.09 11.00
C GLU A 132 -17.12 -2.32 9.62
N VAL A 133 -17.22 -3.59 9.23
CA VAL A 133 -17.88 -4.04 8.00
C VAL A 133 -19.00 -5.01 8.37
N LYS A 134 -20.22 -4.67 7.99
CA LYS A 134 -21.43 -5.49 8.20
C LYS A 134 -22.10 -5.83 6.89
N PHE A 135 -22.49 -7.09 6.72
CA PHE A 135 -23.28 -7.53 5.58
C PHE A 135 -24.74 -7.75 5.98
N GLU A 136 -25.65 -7.20 5.18
CA GLU A 136 -27.10 -7.39 5.29
C GLU A 136 -27.55 -8.34 4.18
N PRO A 137 -27.67 -9.65 4.44
CA PRO A 137 -27.84 -10.66 3.40
C PRO A 137 -29.18 -10.55 2.67
N ILE A 138 -30.24 -10.12 3.35
CA ILE A 138 -31.57 -9.95 2.73
C ILE A 138 -31.57 -8.79 1.73
N ALA A 139 -30.85 -7.71 2.04
CA ALA A 139 -30.79 -6.52 1.20
C ALA A 139 -29.63 -6.55 0.20
N ASN A 140 -28.72 -7.52 0.30
CA ASN A 140 -27.44 -7.58 -0.42
C ASN A 140 -26.66 -6.26 -0.30
N ILE A 141 -26.50 -5.78 0.95
CA ILE A 141 -25.78 -4.55 1.25
C ILE A 141 -24.58 -4.86 2.13
N VAL A 142 -23.39 -4.41 1.74
CA VAL A 142 -22.26 -4.24 2.66
C VAL A 142 -22.23 -2.81 3.16
N LYS A 143 -22.23 -2.65 4.48
CA LYS A 143 -22.07 -1.38 5.18
C LYS A 143 -20.67 -1.32 5.78
N ILE A 144 -19.95 -0.24 5.44
CA ILE A 144 -18.68 0.13 6.03
C ILE A 144 -18.94 1.36 6.90
N ASP A 145 -18.70 1.23 8.21
CA ASP A 145 -18.84 2.32 9.17
C ASP A 145 -17.46 2.80 9.59
N LYS A 146 -17.07 4.01 9.14
CA LYS A 146 -15.78 4.60 9.50
C LYS A 146 -15.72 5.07 10.95
N THR A 147 -16.87 5.20 11.62
CA THR A 147 -16.99 5.72 12.99
C THR A 147 -16.90 4.61 14.04
N GLN A 148 -17.13 3.36 13.63
CA GLN A 148 -17.00 2.18 14.48
C GLN A 148 -15.67 1.49 14.18
N LEU A 149 -14.78 1.46 15.17
CA LEU A 149 -13.47 0.83 15.04
C LEU A 149 -13.42 -0.56 15.66
N ILE A 150 -12.91 -1.54 14.92
CA ILE A 150 -12.57 -2.88 15.39
C ILE A 150 -11.06 -2.96 15.49
N ALA A 151 -10.53 -3.20 16.69
CA ALA A 151 -9.09 -3.32 16.90
C ALA A 151 -8.56 -4.61 16.25
N VAL A 152 -8.03 -4.49 15.03
CA VAL A 152 -7.37 -5.58 14.31
C VAL A 152 -5.90 -5.19 14.09
N ASP A 153 -5.00 -6.14 14.29
CA ASP A 153 -3.61 -6.00 13.82
C ASP A 153 -3.56 -6.44 12.35
N PRO A 154 -3.31 -5.53 11.38
CA PRO A 154 -3.27 -5.87 9.96
C PRO A 154 -2.25 -6.97 9.64
N TYR A 155 -1.24 -7.16 10.48
CA TYR A 155 -0.13 -8.08 10.25
C TYR A 155 -0.28 -9.43 10.97
N ALA A 156 -1.35 -9.63 11.75
CA ALA A 156 -1.49 -10.82 12.60
C ALA A 156 -1.38 -12.14 11.82
N SER A 157 -2.11 -12.27 10.71
CA SER A 157 -2.10 -13.47 9.86
C SER A 157 -0.70 -13.73 9.27
N TYR A 158 -0.02 -12.67 8.83
CA TYR A 158 1.34 -12.78 8.30
C TYR A 158 2.34 -13.21 9.38
N ASN A 159 2.27 -12.60 10.57
CA ASN A 159 3.16 -12.93 11.70
C ASN A 159 2.98 -14.38 12.16
N LYS A 160 1.74 -14.87 12.18
CA LYS A 160 1.43 -16.27 12.48
C LYS A 160 2.07 -17.20 11.46
N MET A 161 1.83 -16.98 10.16
CA MET A 161 2.42 -17.78 9.07
C MET A 161 3.95 -17.78 9.16
N LYS A 162 4.56 -16.60 9.34
CA LYS A 162 6.02 -16.47 9.44
C LYS A 162 6.59 -17.34 10.57
N LYS A 163 5.97 -17.29 11.76
CA LYS A 163 6.37 -18.11 12.91
C LYS A 163 6.24 -19.61 12.63
N GLU A 164 5.18 -20.04 11.97
CA GLU A 164 4.97 -21.44 11.59
C GLU A 164 6.03 -21.93 10.60
N LEU A 165 6.42 -21.09 9.63
CA LEU A 165 7.49 -21.39 8.68
C LEU A 165 8.87 -21.45 9.37
N GLU A 166 9.17 -20.50 10.24
CA GLU A 166 10.43 -20.49 11.01
C GLU A 166 10.60 -21.78 11.84
N GLN A 167 9.51 -22.24 12.45
CA GLN A 167 9.48 -23.51 13.19
C GLN A 167 9.59 -24.72 12.27
N LYS A 168 8.83 -24.76 11.16
CA LYS A 168 8.81 -25.87 10.22
C LYS A 168 10.16 -26.12 9.56
N TYR A 169 10.92 -25.06 9.28
CA TYR A 169 12.18 -25.13 8.56
C TYR A 169 13.42 -25.01 9.45
N ASN A 170 13.26 -25.02 10.79
CA ASN A 170 14.37 -24.80 11.74
C ASN A 170 15.24 -23.59 11.36
N LEU A 171 14.61 -22.49 10.93
CA LEU A 171 15.30 -21.24 10.60
C LEU A 171 15.69 -20.53 11.90
N THR A 172 16.62 -21.11 12.67
CA THR A 172 17.40 -20.39 13.66
C THR A 172 18.56 -19.71 12.94
N ASN A 173 18.83 -18.45 13.31
CA ASN A 173 19.97 -17.69 12.80
C ASN A 173 21.29 -18.44 13.04
N ASN A 174 21.69 -19.29 12.10
CA ASN A 174 23.04 -19.80 11.98
C ASN A 174 23.66 -19.12 10.76
N GLY A 175 24.39 -18.05 11.05
CA GLY A 175 25.25 -17.41 10.07
C GLY A 175 26.30 -18.40 9.56
N ASN A 176 26.50 -18.39 8.24
CA ASN A 176 27.77 -18.60 7.54
C ASN A 176 27.50 -18.45 6.04
N ASN A 177 27.69 -17.24 5.52
CA ASN A 177 27.66 -16.97 4.08
C ASN A 177 29.04 -17.22 3.47
N VAL A 178 29.11 -18.14 2.51
CA VAL A 178 30.22 -18.26 1.56
C VAL A 178 29.99 -17.21 0.46
N VAL A 179 30.96 -16.32 0.29
CA VAL A 179 30.95 -15.25 -0.71
C VAL A 179 31.32 -15.82 -2.08
N ASN A 180 30.40 -15.78 -3.03
CA ASN A 180 30.71 -15.78 -4.46
C ASN A 180 30.37 -14.39 -5.02
N ASN A 181 31.27 -13.83 -5.85
CA ASN A 181 31.22 -12.47 -6.40
C ASN A 181 30.11 -12.24 -7.45
N GLN A 182 28.89 -12.72 -7.20
CA GLN A 182 27.69 -12.31 -7.92
C GLN A 182 26.76 -11.62 -6.94
N GLU A 183 26.24 -10.47 -7.35
CA GLU A 183 25.21 -9.75 -6.61
C GLU A 183 24.08 -10.71 -6.25
N SER A 184 23.78 -10.81 -4.95
CA SER A 184 22.78 -11.76 -4.46
C SER A 184 21.40 -11.42 -5.05
N GLU A 185 20.54 -12.43 -5.21
CA GLU A 185 19.15 -12.19 -5.61
C GLU A 185 18.41 -11.28 -4.61
N LYS A 186 18.77 -11.36 -3.32
CA LYS A 186 18.21 -10.49 -2.28
C LYS A 186 18.58 -9.02 -2.51
N LEU A 187 19.84 -8.72 -2.83
CA LEU A 187 20.29 -7.37 -3.13
C LEU A 187 19.67 -6.84 -4.44
N LYS A 188 19.52 -7.70 -5.46
CA LYS A 188 18.81 -7.35 -6.70
C LYS A 188 17.35 -6.99 -6.44
N GLN A 189 16.63 -7.80 -5.66
CA GLN A 189 15.24 -7.55 -5.30
C GLN A 189 15.09 -6.25 -4.51
N PHE A 190 15.96 -6.01 -3.54
CA PHE A 190 15.99 -4.76 -2.77
C PHE A 190 16.21 -3.55 -3.67
N LYS A 191 17.26 -3.57 -4.50
CA LYS A 191 17.54 -2.48 -5.46
C LYS A 191 16.38 -2.24 -6.42
N ASN A 192 15.72 -3.29 -6.91
CA ASN A 192 14.55 -3.15 -7.78
C ASN A 192 13.36 -2.53 -7.03
N ALA A 193 13.12 -2.89 -5.77
CA ALA A 193 12.05 -2.33 -4.95
C ALA A 193 12.24 -0.83 -4.69
N ILE A 194 13.50 -0.38 -4.53
CA ILE A 194 13.82 1.04 -4.32
C ILE A 194 14.37 1.73 -5.57
N LYS A 195 14.14 1.18 -6.76
CA LYS A 195 14.65 1.73 -8.04
C LYS A 195 14.27 3.19 -8.23
N ASP A 196 13.16 3.61 -7.62
CA ASP A 196 12.68 4.99 -7.69
C ASP A 196 13.49 5.99 -6.86
N TYR A 197 14.36 5.52 -5.97
CA TYR A 197 15.23 6.35 -5.15
C TYR A 197 16.65 6.44 -5.76
N MET A 198 17.00 5.48 -6.62
CA MET A 198 18.34 5.39 -7.20
C MET A 198 18.56 6.43 -8.29
N GLY A 199 19.73 7.08 -8.28
CA GLY A 199 20.12 8.07 -9.29
C GLY A 199 19.37 9.40 -9.23
N ARG A 200 18.63 9.65 -8.14
CA ARG A 200 17.83 10.87 -7.93
C ARG A 200 18.25 11.57 -6.65
N THR A 201 17.90 12.84 -6.55
CA THR A 201 17.85 13.51 -5.25
C THR A 201 16.65 13.00 -4.47
N ILE A 202 16.86 12.62 -3.22
CA ILE A 202 15.82 12.22 -2.26
C ILE A 202 15.93 13.10 -1.02
N TRP A 203 14.88 13.23 -0.20
CA TRP A 203 14.90 14.15 0.96
C TRP A 203 14.67 13.37 2.25
N THR A 204 15.63 13.41 3.17
CA THR A 204 15.60 12.52 4.34
C THR A 204 14.58 12.95 5.39
N ARG A 205 13.83 11.99 5.94
CA ARG A 205 13.02 12.14 7.15
C ARG A 205 13.79 11.73 8.40
N THR A 206 14.82 10.91 8.24
CA THR A 206 15.67 10.39 9.30
C THR A 206 16.65 11.46 9.76
N THR A 207 16.65 11.75 11.06
CA THR A 207 17.53 12.78 11.65
C THR A 207 18.77 12.22 12.34
N LEU A 208 18.96 10.90 12.34
CA LEU A 208 20.10 10.24 12.98
C LEU A 208 20.67 9.19 12.03
N MET A 209 21.93 9.36 11.62
CA MET A 209 22.65 8.43 10.74
C MET A 209 24.09 8.28 11.22
N LYS A 210 24.81 7.26 10.72
CA LYS A 210 26.23 7.13 11.01
C LYS A 210 27.06 7.98 10.04
N ASP A 211 28.12 8.60 10.51
CA ASP A 211 29.16 9.21 9.67
C ASP A 211 30.15 8.15 9.13
N ALA A 212 31.21 8.61 8.45
CA ALA A 212 32.26 7.74 7.91
C ALA A 212 33.06 6.97 8.97
N ASP A 213 33.10 7.48 10.20
CA ASP A 213 33.76 6.83 11.33
C ASP A 213 32.80 5.88 12.09
N GLY A 214 31.55 5.78 11.64
CA GLY A 214 30.52 4.92 12.22
C GLY A 214 29.81 5.51 13.43
N LYS A 215 30.05 6.79 13.75
CA LYS A 215 29.41 7.49 14.87
C LYS A 215 28.05 8.04 14.46
N TYR A 216 27.05 7.93 15.33
CA TYR A 216 25.77 8.56 15.10
C TYR A 216 25.87 10.09 15.19
N VAL A 217 25.39 10.76 14.15
CA VAL A 217 25.37 12.21 14.01
C VAL A 217 23.99 12.68 13.58
N ASP A 218 23.66 13.91 13.99
CA ASP A 218 22.41 14.55 13.58
C ASP A 218 22.46 14.90 12.09
N VAL A 219 21.33 14.66 11.42
CA VAL A 219 21.11 14.99 10.01
C VAL A 219 19.94 15.96 9.93
N GLU A 220 20.11 17.06 9.20
CA GLU A 220 19.02 18.02 9.02
C GLU A 220 17.85 17.33 8.31
N LYS A 221 16.66 17.44 8.92
CA LYS A 221 15.44 16.91 8.35
C LYS A 221 15.14 17.58 7.01
N PHE A 222 14.88 16.76 6.01
CA PHE A 222 14.71 17.07 4.59
C PHE A 222 15.95 17.61 3.88
N ALA A 223 17.14 17.38 4.43
CA ALA A 223 18.36 17.55 3.65
C ALA A 223 18.31 16.69 2.37
N PRO A 224 18.74 17.24 1.22
CA PRO A 224 18.82 16.50 -0.02
C PRO A 224 19.94 15.46 0.05
N MET A 225 19.62 14.23 -0.35
CA MET A 225 20.46 13.05 -0.25
C MET A 225 20.56 12.37 -1.61
N TRP A 226 21.68 11.66 -1.82
CA TRP A 226 21.89 10.75 -2.94
C TRP A 226 22.39 9.41 -2.43
N ILE A 227 21.79 8.33 -2.91
CA ILE A 227 22.30 6.96 -2.67
C ILE A 227 23.50 6.74 -3.59
N LEU A 228 24.68 6.57 -3.01
CA LEU A 228 25.91 6.27 -3.74
C LEU A 228 26.12 4.78 -3.90
N GLU A 229 25.86 4.02 -2.85
CA GLU A 229 26.16 2.59 -2.79
C GLU A 229 25.18 1.90 -1.84
N ILE A 230 24.92 0.62 -2.12
CA ILE A 230 24.13 -0.26 -1.25
C ILE A 230 24.93 -1.53 -1.07
N LYS A 231 25.26 -1.84 0.18
CA LYS A 231 25.92 -3.08 0.57
C LYS A 231 24.92 -3.99 1.26
N GLU A 232 24.99 -5.28 0.96
CA GLU A 232 24.30 -6.29 1.74
C GLU A 232 25.24 -6.81 2.82
N ASP A 233 24.85 -6.60 4.08
CA ASP A 233 25.51 -7.12 5.27
C ASP A 233 24.53 -8.09 5.97
N THR A 234 24.24 -7.90 7.27
CA THR A 234 23.08 -8.54 7.93
C THR A 234 21.76 -8.05 7.33
N PHE A 235 21.70 -6.75 7.01
CA PHE A 235 20.60 -6.08 6.31
C PHE A 235 21.16 -5.37 5.08
N PHE A 236 20.67 -4.18 4.76
CA PHE A 236 21.26 -3.32 3.75
C PHE A 236 21.89 -2.08 4.40
N THR A 237 23.06 -1.69 3.94
CA THR A 237 23.71 -0.44 4.34
C THR A 237 23.70 0.49 3.14
N LEU A 238 22.99 1.61 3.23
CA LEU A 238 22.97 2.66 2.24
C LEU A 238 24.09 3.65 2.56
N LYS A 239 25.03 3.84 1.62
CA LYS A 239 25.97 4.95 1.63
C LYS A 239 25.31 6.13 0.94
N LEU A 240 25.12 7.22 1.69
CA LEU A 240 24.39 8.40 1.29
C LEU A 240 25.33 9.60 1.22
N LYS A 241 25.05 10.53 0.31
CA LYS A 241 25.74 11.83 0.22
C LYS A 241 24.75 12.97 0.41
N SER A 242 25.09 13.94 1.24
CA SER A 242 24.41 15.24 1.32
C SER A 242 25.46 16.35 1.41
N GLY A 243 25.50 17.22 0.40
CA GLY A 243 26.60 18.17 0.24
C GLY A 243 27.94 17.44 0.12
N ASP A 244 28.88 17.77 0.99
CA ASP A 244 30.20 17.13 1.10
C ASP A 244 30.24 16.00 2.14
N MET A 245 29.15 15.79 2.87
CA MET A 245 29.06 14.79 3.93
C MET A 245 28.64 13.44 3.37
N ILE A 246 29.20 12.38 3.96
CA ILE A 246 28.82 10.99 3.72
C ILE A 246 28.15 10.44 4.96
N TYR A 247 27.01 9.78 4.77
CA TYR A 247 26.24 9.13 5.81
C TYR A 247 26.02 7.66 5.49
N TYR A 248 25.78 6.87 6.53
CA TYR A 248 25.46 5.47 6.45
C TYR A 248 24.16 5.20 7.20
N LEU A 249 23.19 4.63 6.50
CA LEU A 249 21.91 4.22 7.05
C LEU A 249 21.73 2.71 6.88
N THR A 250 21.44 2.04 7.98
CA THR A 250 20.98 0.65 7.93
C THR A 250 19.51 0.62 7.54
N ALA A 251 19.20 -0.06 6.44
CA ALA A 251 17.86 -0.37 5.99
C ALA A 251 17.61 -1.87 6.18
N TYR A 252 16.56 -2.21 6.92
CA TYR A 252 16.16 -3.60 7.16
C TYR A 252 15.52 -4.23 5.90
N ASP A 253 14.84 -3.38 5.14
CA ASP A 253 13.99 -3.68 3.99
C ASP A 253 13.72 -2.40 3.19
N GLU A 254 13.02 -2.51 2.06
CA GLU A 254 12.67 -1.36 1.21
C GLU A 254 11.84 -0.31 1.96
N TYR A 255 11.07 -0.72 2.97
CA TYR A 255 10.27 0.18 3.78
C TYR A 255 11.14 1.15 4.58
N SER A 256 12.28 0.68 5.09
CA SER A 256 13.25 1.56 5.76
C SER A 256 13.66 2.74 4.86
N VAL A 257 13.68 2.53 3.53
CA VAL A 257 13.96 3.58 2.54
C VAL A 257 12.71 4.45 2.28
N HIS A 258 11.54 3.84 2.06
CA HIS A 258 10.29 4.57 1.83
C HIS A 258 9.89 5.47 3.02
N PHE A 259 10.12 4.99 4.24
CA PHE A 259 9.86 5.73 5.46
C PHE A 259 10.93 6.79 5.72
N GLY A 260 12.18 6.48 5.40
CA GLY A 260 13.33 7.34 5.65
C GLY A 260 13.51 8.48 4.65
N PHE A 261 12.89 8.40 3.46
CA PHE A 261 13.13 9.36 2.37
C PHE A 261 11.87 9.72 1.59
N LEU A 262 11.84 10.97 1.13
CA LEU A 262 10.89 11.47 0.14
C LEU A 262 11.51 11.44 -1.26
N LEU A 263 10.68 11.19 -2.27
CA LEU A 263 11.06 11.22 -3.69
C LEU A 263 10.94 12.61 -4.33
N SER A 264 10.41 13.60 -3.60
CA SER A 264 10.21 14.95 -4.13
C SER A 264 10.55 15.98 -3.07
N ASN A 265 11.03 17.15 -3.52
CA ASN A 265 11.45 18.24 -2.65
C ASN A 265 10.24 18.78 -1.87
N PRO A 266 10.16 18.53 -0.55
CA PRO A 266 8.99 18.91 0.22
C PRO A 266 8.79 20.44 0.25
N TYR A 267 9.86 21.24 0.17
CA TYR A 267 9.79 22.70 0.18
C TYR A 267 9.12 23.28 -1.07
N THR A 268 9.33 22.64 -2.23
CA THR A 268 8.69 23.07 -3.48
C THR A 268 7.31 22.45 -3.67
N THR A 269 7.09 21.24 -3.13
CA THR A 269 5.78 20.56 -3.13
C THR A 269 4.79 21.31 -2.26
N TYR A 270 5.16 21.55 -1.00
CA TYR A 270 4.32 22.21 -0.01
C TYR A 270 4.82 23.64 0.17
N LYS A 271 4.22 24.59 -0.55
CA LYS A 271 4.60 26.03 -0.55
C LYS A 271 4.19 26.75 0.75
N TRP A 272 4.53 26.16 1.89
CA TRP A 272 4.22 26.68 3.22
C TRP A 272 5.21 27.74 3.67
N SER A 273 4.80 28.52 4.68
CA SER A 273 5.62 29.58 5.26
C SER A 273 6.89 29.04 5.93
N ASN A 274 7.93 29.88 6.03
CA ASN A 274 9.16 29.55 6.75
C ASN A 274 8.90 29.12 8.20
N LYS A 275 7.94 29.79 8.88
CA LYS A 275 7.52 29.41 10.24
C LYS A 275 7.09 27.93 10.31
N VAL A 276 6.29 27.48 9.35
CA VAL A 276 5.84 26.07 9.30
C VAL A 276 7.04 25.15 9.14
N TRP A 277 7.93 25.44 8.18
CA TRP A 277 9.12 24.61 7.95
C TRP A 277 10.08 24.57 9.14
N ASP A 278 10.30 25.70 9.81
CA ASP A 278 11.14 25.77 11.01
C ASP A 278 10.63 24.87 12.12
N HIS A 279 9.31 24.80 12.30
CA HIS A 279 8.68 23.91 13.28
C HIS A 279 8.80 22.44 12.86
N ILE A 280 8.52 22.12 11.59
CA ILE A 280 8.57 20.75 11.08
C ILE A 280 10.00 20.17 11.19
N LYS A 281 11.03 20.95 10.85
CA LYS A 281 12.44 20.54 10.95
C LYS A 281 12.87 20.24 12.38
N LYS A 282 12.25 20.91 13.36
CA LYS A 282 12.50 20.72 14.80
C LYS A 282 11.62 19.64 15.42
N ASN A 283 10.87 18.86 14.63
CA ASN A 283 9.87 17.91 15.12
C ASN A 283 8.92 18.57 16.13
N SER A 284 8.41 19.75 15.79
CA SER A 284 7.46 20.49 16.63
C SER A 284 6.21 20.85 15.84
N VAL A 285 5.10 21.02 16.55
CA VAL A 285 3.80 21.39 15.98
C VAL A 285 3.24 22.58 16.73
N PHE A 286 2.38 23.37 16.07
CA PHE A 286 1.69 24.50 16.68
C PHE A 286 0.26 24.64 16.15
N VAL A 287 -0.62 25.24 16.95
CA VAL A 287 -2.01 25.51 16.57
C VAL A 287 -2.08 26.30 15.27
N GLY A 288 -2.90 25.82 14.33
CA GLY A 288 -3.03 26.37 12.98
C GLY A 288 -2.29 25.56 11.90
N MET A 289 -1.46 24.58 12.27
CA MET A 289 -0.94 23.61 11.31
C MET A 289 -2.06 22.72 10.76
N ASN A 290 -1.97 22.36 9.48
CA ASN A 290 -2.86 21.33 8.92
C ASN A 290 -2.32 19.91 9.20
N GLU A 291 -3.12 18.89 8.87
CA GLU A 291 -2.75 17.48 9.06
C GLU A 291 -1.42 17.11 8.36
N ASP A 292 -1.18 17.60 7.14
CA ASP A 292 0.06 17.32 6.39
C ASP A 292 1.29 17.89 7.09
N MET A 293 1.20 19.11 7.63
CA MET A 293 2.28 19.77 8.37
C MET A 293 2.60 18.98 9.64
N VAL A 294 1.56 18.54 10.36
CA VAL A 294 1.73 17.70 11.56
C VAL A 294 2.34 16.37 11.19
N TRP A 295 1.86 15.72 10.15
CA TRP A 295 2.38 14.43 9.69
C TRP A 295 3.84 14.53 9.22
N LEU A 296 4.21 15.57 8.47
CA LEU A 296 5.61 15.82 8.11
C LEU A 296 6.47 16.12 9.34
N SER A 297 5.91 16.70 10.40
CA SER A 297 6.61 16.99 11.65
C SER A 297 6.77 15.76 12.55
N TRP A 298 5.67 15.21 13.05
CA TRP A 298 5.64 14.17 14.07
C TRP A 298 5.43 12.76 13.51
N GLY A 299 5.13 12.63 12.22
CA GLY A 299 4.75 11.36 11.64
C GLY A 299 3.32 10.97 12.00
N LEU A 300 3.02 9.69 11.79
CA LEU A 300 1.70 9.14 12.04
C LEU A 300 1.36 9.08 13.52
N PRO A 301 0.12 9.41 13.90
CA PRO A 301 -0.34 9.13 15.24
C PRO A 301 -0.45 7.61 15.46
N THR A 302 -0.27 7.19 16.71
CA THR A 302 -0.55 5.81 17.14
C THR A 302 -2.03 5.46 16.93
N ARG A 303 -2.92 6.44 17.12
CA ARG A 303 -4.37 6.27 16.98
C ARG A 303 -5.01 7.59 16.56
N LYS A 304 -6.09 7.51 15.78
CA LYS A 304 -6.87 8.67 15.33
C LYS A 304 -8.36 8.42 15.63
N ASN A 305 -8.97 9.32 16.37
CA ASN A 305 -10.41 9.35 16.60
C ASN A 305 -11.02 10.47 15.74
N VAL A 306 -12.11 10.20 15.02
CA VAL A 306 -12.72 11.16 14.09
C VAL A 306 -14.20 11.28 14.39
N SER A 307 -14.70 12.50 14.55
CA SER A 307 -16.11 12.84 14.71
C SER A 307 -16.53 13.77 13.59
N LYS A 308 -17.59 13.41 12.85
CA LYS A 308 -18.11 14.22 11.74
C LYS A 308 -19.48 14.77 12.11
N TYR A 309 -19.64 16.07 11.93
CA TYR A 309 -20.87 16.82 12.16
C TYR A 309 -21.30 17.52 10.87
N ALA A 310 -22.55 17.99 10.80
CA ALA A 310 -23.04 18.76 9.66
C ALA A 310 -22.22 20.05 9.40
N TRP A 311 -21.58 20.59 10.44
CA TRP A 311 -20.79 21.82 10.39
C TRP A 311 -19.27 21.59 10.26
N GLY A 312 -18.81 20.34 10.22
CA GLY A 312 -17.38 20.04 10.08
C GLY A 312 -16.93 18.70 10.67
N THR A 313 -15.64 18.43 10.52
CA THR A 313 -14.96 17.26 11.08
C THR A 313 -14.11 17.69 12.27
N GLU A 314 -14.17 16.94 13.35
CA GLU A 314 -13.23 17.06 14.47
C GLU A 314 -12.44 15.76 14.60
N GLU A 315 -11.16 15.87 14.92
CA GLU A 315 -10.28 14.71 15.06
C GLU A 315 -9.41 14.83 16.29
N GLN A 316 -9.09 13.69 16.91
CA GLN A 316 -8.08 13.59 17.95
C GLN A 316 -7.03 12.57 17.51
N TRP A 317 -5.81 13.04 17.34
CA TRP A 317 -4.64 12.23 17.05
C TRP A 317 -3.89 11.95 18.35
N VAL A 318 -3.61 10.68 18.60
CA VAL A 318 -2.97 10.21 19.82
C VAL A 318 -1.59 9.66 19.50
N TYR A 319 -0.58 10.15 20.22
CA TYR A 319 0.81 9.71 20.14
C TYR A 319 1.21 9.10 21.48
N ASP A 320 1.18 7.78 21.57
CA ASP A 320 1.55 7.05 22.78
C ASP A 320 3.08 6.92 22.84
N LEU A 321 3.75 7.93 23.42
CA LEU A 321 5.20 7.98 23.52
C LEU A 321 5.60 7.31 24.84
N LYS A 322 5.83 5.99 24.80
CA LYS A 322 6.17 5.12 25.95
C LYS A 322 6.69 5.83 27.22
N SER A 323 7.87 6.45 27.15
CA SER A 323 8.55 7.08 28.30
C SER A 323 8.31 8.59 28.45
N GLN A 324 7.53 9.21 27.57
CA GLN A 324 7.25 10.65 27.51
C GLN A 324 5.75 10.99 27.66
N GLY A 325 4.95 10.00 28.06
CA GLY A 325 3.50 10.13 28.18
C GLY A 325 2.77 10.13 26.84
N THR A 326 1.47 10.33 26.88
CA THR A 326 0.63 10.39 25.67
C THR A 326 0.41 11.84 25.27
N LYS A 327 0.63 12.14 23.98
CA LYS A 327 0.29 13.45 23.41
C LYS A 327 -0.96 13.35 22.56
N TYR A 328 -1.82 14.35 22.68
CA TYR A 328 -3.06 14.46 21.93
C TYR A 328 -3.02 15.75 21.10
N LEU A 329 -3.31 15.62 19.81
CA LEU A 329 -3.51 16.75 18.90
C LEU A 329 -4.97 16.75 18.46
N TYR A 330 -5.65 17.88 18.63
CA TYR A 330 -7.04 18.03 18.26
C TYR A 330 -7.16 18.86 16.99
N PHE A 331 -7.90 18.38 16.00
CA PHE A 331 -8.11 19.04 14.74
C PHE A 331 -9.57 19.41 14.57
N LYS A 332 -9.82 20.54 13.92
CA LYS A 332 -11.13 20.93 13.41
C LYS A 332 -10.99 21.30 11.95
N ASN A 333 -11.74 20.60 11.08
CA ASN A 333 -11.69 20.72 9.63
C ASN A 333 -10.25 20.63 9.08
N GLY A 334 -9.46 19.69 9.61
CA GLY A 334 -8.08 19.45 9.20
C GLY A 334 -7.05 20.44 9.73
N ILE A 335 -7.44 21.36 10.62
CA ILE A 335 -6.54 22.34 11.25
C ILE A 335 -6.38 22.03 12.73
N LEU A 336 -5.13 21.95 13.20
CA LEU A 336 -4.76 21.73 14.59
C LEU A 336 -5.25 22.89 15.47
N THR A 337 -6.16 22.63 16.40
CA THR A 337 -6.75 23.63 17.31
C THR A 337 -6.23 23.54 18.73
N SER A 338 -5.77 22.37 19.19
CA SER A 338 -5.29 22.18 20.55
C SER A 338 -4.25 21.06 20.66
N ILE A 339 -3.36 21.19 21.63
CA ILE A 339 -2.28 20.25 21.95
C ILE A 339 -2.37 19.95 23.44
N GLN A 340 -2.45 18.67 23.82
CA GLN A 340 -2.48 18.22 25.20
C GLN A 340 -1.41 17.15 25.43
N THR A 341 -0.80 17.16 26.61
CA THR A 341 0.09 16.08 27.08
C THR A 341 -0.49 15.52 28.37
N SER A 342 -0.61 14.20 28.46
CA SER A 342 -0.84 13.51 29.74
C SER A 342 0.51 12.99 30.23
N GLU A 343 0.89 13.39 31.44
CA GLU A 343 2.06 12.85 32.14
C GLU A 343 1.83 11.43 32.65
#